data_AF-A0A1T5IIA3-F1
#
_entry.id   AF-A0A1T5IIA3-F1
#
_cell.length_a   1.000
_cell.length_b   1.000
_cell.length_c   1.000
_cell.angle_alpha   90.00
_cell.angle_beta   90.00
_cell.angle_gamma   90.00
#
_symmetry.space_group_name_H-M   'P 1'
#
loop_
_entity.id
_entity.type
_entity.pdbx_description
1 polymer ?
#
loop_
_entity_poly.entity_id
_entity_poly.type
_entity_poly.pdbx_seq_one_letter_code
_entity_poly.pdbx_strand_id
1 'polypeptide(L)'
;MTLREELKQFSKWAGFMAILTIIGGGLQALSGVFFFLIGAIPGIIMIIVGIKLWNAKKQADEIVDFDGTNQEEKIQLLINNLTTYFKIQGVLFIIGIAFFIIMFIIGIAAGGFSMLNNSMHPF
;
A
#
# COMPACT_ATOMS: atom_id res chain seq x y z
N MET A 1 28.39 6.23 5.23
CA MET A 1 27.40 6.43 4.17
C MET A 1 27.12 7.91 4.09
N THR A 2 27.14 8.51 2.91
CA THR A 2 26.81 9.94 2.75
C THR A 2 25.30 10.10 2.53
N LEU A 3 24.71 11.23 2.95
CA LEU A 3 23.29 11.54 2.72
C LEU A 3 22.87 11.31 1.27
N ARG A 4 23.77 11.63 0.33
CA ARG A 4 23.56 11.44 -1.11
C ARG A 4 23.41 9.96 -1.49
N GLU A 5 24.18 9.07 -0.89
CA GLU A 5 24.07 7.62 -1.11
C GLU A 5 22.76 7.06 -0.55
N GLU A 6 22.36 7.52 0.65
CA GLU A 6 21.11 7.13 1.29
C GLU A 6 19.89 7.56 0.46
N LEU A 7 19.88 8.80 -0.03
CA LEU A 7 18.80 9.32 -0.89
C LEU A 7 18.73 8.59 -2.24
N LYS A 8 19.88 8.21 -2.84
CA LYS A 8 19.90 7.38 -4.05
C LYS A 8 19.33 5.98 -3.80
N GLN A 9 19.70 5.36 -2.69
CA GLN A 9 19.17 4.05 -2.32
C GLN A 9 17.66 4.13 -2.04
N PHE A 10 17.25 5.14 -1.27
CA PHE A 10 15.84 5.42 -1.01
C PHE A 10 15.07 5.62 -2.31
N SER A 11 15.54 6.47 -3.23
CA SER A 11 14.88 6.71 -4.52
C SER A 11 14.64 5.43 -5.31
N LYS A 12 15.65 4.55 -5.42
CA LYS A 12 15.52 3.26 -6.12
C LYS A 12 14.42 2.39 -5.51
N TRP A 13 14.45 2.23 -4.18
CA TRP A 13 13.47 1.39 -3.47
C TRP A 13 12.07 2.01 -3.45
N ALA A 14 11.96 3.31 -3.23
CA ALA A 14 10.71 4.05 -3.26
C ALA A 14 10.07 4.00 -4.66
N GLY A 15 10.87 4.13 -5.73
CA GLY A 15 10.39 4.01 -7.11
C GLY A 15 9.87 2.60 -7.42
N PHE A 16 10.62 1.57 -7.02
CA PHE A 16 10.20 0.18 -7.17
C PHE A 16 8.89 -0.11 -6.43
N MET A 17 8.82 0.26 -5.14
CA MET A 17 7.63 0.06 -4.31
C MET A 17 6.44 0.88 -4.82
N ALA A 18 6.65 2.10 -5.33
CA ALA A 18 5.60 2.92 -5.90
C ALA A 18 4.97 2.25 -7.13
N ILE A 19 5.78 1.74 -8.04
CA ILE A 19 5.31 1.01 -9.23
C ILE A 19 4.50 -0.22 -8.81
N LEU A 20 5.05 -1.05 -7.91
CA LEU A 20 4.35 -2.24 -7.41
C LEU A 20 3.02 -1.88 -6.75
N THR A 21 2.98 -0.80 -5.97
CA THR A 21 1.78 -0.35 -5.27
C THR A 21 0.73 0.15 -6.25
N ILE A 22 1.12 0.92 -7.28
CA ILE A 22 0.22 1.41 -8.33
C ILE A 22 -0.34 0.24 -9.14
N ILE A 23 0.51 -0.70 -9.57
CA ILE A 23 0.08 -1.87 -10.34
C ILE A 23 -0.85 -2.74 -9.50
N GLY A 24 -0.48 -3.04 -8.26
CA GLY A 24 -1.31 -3.82 -7.33
C GLY A 24 -2.66 -3.15 -7.07
N GLY A 25 -2.66 -1.85 -6.82
CA GLY A 25 -3.89 -1.07 -6.66
C GLY A 25 -4.76 -1.03 -7.92
N GLY A 26 -4.14 -0.95 -9.10
CA GLY A 26 -4.82 -1.03 -10.40
C GLY A 26 -5.50 -2.38 -10.62
N LEU A 27 -4.78 -3.48 -10.39
CA LEU A 27 -5.36 -4.82 -10.47
C LEU A 27 -6.48 -5.03 -9.46
N GLN A 28 -6.30 -4.55 -8.22
CA GLN A 28 -7.33 -4.63 -7.18
C GLN A 28 -8.56 -3.80 -7.56
N ALA A 29 -8.38 -2.57 -8.05
CA ALA A 29 -9.47 -1.71 -8.49
C ALA A 29 -10.27 -2.37 -9.62
N LEU A 30 -9.58 -2.93 -10.62
CA LEU A 30 -10.20 -3.67 -11.71
C LEU A 30 -10.98 -4.88 -11.19
N SER A 31 -10.36 -5.75 -10.38
CA SER A 31 -11.06 -6.90 -9.78
C SER A 31 -12.25 -6.49 -8.91
N GLY A 32 -12.12 -5.36 -8.22
CA GLY A 32 -13.12 -4.79 -7.34
C GLY A 32 -14.36 -4.37 -8.12
N VAL A 33 -14.19 -3.61 -9.20
CA VAL A 33 -15.30 -3.20 -10.10
C VAL A 33 -16.11 -4.41 -10.59
N PHE A 34 -15.44 -5.53 -10.91
CA PHE A 34 -16.11 -6.73 -11.41
C PHE A 34 -16.89 -7.52 -10.33
N PHE A 35 -16.40 -7.57 -9.09
CA PHE A 35 -17.06 -8.33 -8.02
C PHE A 35 -18.14 -7.52 -7.28
N PHE A 36 -17.90 -6.25 -6.99
CA PHE A 36 -18.83 -5.33 -6.32
C PHE A 36 -18.40 -3.88 -6.65
N LEU A 37 -19.27 -3.01 -7.18
CA LEU A 37 -18.89 -1.61 -7.52
C LEU A 37 -18.11 -0.87 -6.40
N ILE A 38 -18.34 -1.22 -5.13
CA ILE A 38 -17.68 -0.66 -3.93
C ILE A 38 -16.24 -1.20 -3.74
N GLY A 39 -15.93 -2.40 -4.24
CA GLY A 39 -14.63 -3.06 -4.12
C GLY A 39 -13.50 -2.38 -4.91
N ALA A 40 -13.82 -1.43 -5.77
CA ALA A 40 -12.83 -0.63 -6.50
C ALA A 40 -12.13 0.41 -5.60
N ILE A 41 -12.82 0.89 -4.56
CA ILE A 41 -12.38 2.02 -3.72
C ILE A 41 -11.01 1.74 -3.06
N PRO A 42 -10.78 0.57 -2.42
CA PRO A 42 -9.47 0.26 -1.84
C PRO A 42 -8.33 0.30 -2.87
N GLY A 43 -8.57 -0.21 -4.09
CA GLY A 43 -7.56 -0.20 -5.15
C GLY A 43 -7.21 1.21 -5.64
N ILE A 44 -8.20 2.09 -5.75
CA ILE A 44 -7.99 3.52 -6.08
C ILE A 44 -7.14 4.21 -5.01
N ILE A 45 -7.43 3.96 -3.73
CA ILE A 45 -6.65 4.51 -2.62
C ILE A 45 -5.19 4.03 -2.70
N MET A 46 -4.98 2.74 -2.98
CA MET A 46 -3.64 2.16 -3.13
C MET A 46 -2.86 2.82 -4.28
N ILE A 47 -3.51 3.13 -5.40
CA ILE A 47 -2.89 3.90 -6.49
C ILE A 47 -2.44 5.29 -6.00
N ILE A 48 -3.31 6.03 -5.30
CA ILE A 48 -2.99 7.38 -4.77
C ILE A 48 -1.77 7.33 -3.84
N VAL A 49 -1.68 6.29 -3.00
CA VAL A 49 -0.54 6.05 -2.10
C VAL A 49 0.74 5.79 -2.89
N GLY A 50 0.68 4.95 -3.92
CA GLY A 50 1.83 4.69 -4.79
C GLY A 50 2.31 5.95 -5.51
N ILE A 51 1.40 6.83 -5.96
CA ILE A 51 1.76 8.13 -6.56
C ILE A 51 2.48 9.02 -5.55
N LYS A 52 2.06 9.05 -4.29
CA LYS A 52 2.78 9.81 -3.23
C LYS A 52 4.20 9.29 -3.00
N LEU A 53 4.39 7.97 -3.02
CA LEU A 53 5.72 7.38 -2.90
C LEU A 53 6.60 7.67 -4.12
N TRP A 54 6.00 7.70 -5.33
CA TRP A 54 6.68 8.14 -6.55
C TRP A 54 7.12 9.61 -6.48
N ASN A 55 6.29 10.48 -5.92
CA ASN A 55 6.66 11.89 -5.72
C ASN A 55 7.79 12.04 -4.69
N ALA A 56 7.77 11.27 -3.59
CA ALA A 56 8.88 11.22 -2.63
C ALA A 56 10.20 10.77 -3.31
N LYS A 57 10.11 9.75 -4.17
CA LYS A 57 11.24 9.28 -4.99
C LYS A 57 11.81 10.39 -5.87
N LYS A 58 10.95 11.11 -6.60
CA LYS A 58 11.35 12.23 -7.47
C LYS A 58 12.05 13.34 -6.67
N GLN A 59 11.53 13.67 -5.49
CA GLN A 59 12.13 14.67 -4.61
C GLN A 59 13.49 14.25 -4.07
N ALA A 60 13.68 12.97 -3.75
CA ALA A 60 14.98 12.44 -3.37
C ALA A 60 16.02 12.54 -4.50
N ASP A 61 15.64 12.21 -5.74
CA ASP A 61 16.50 12.41 -6.92
C ASP A 61 16.87 13.89 -7.08
N GLU A 62 15.90 14.78 -6.95
CA GLU A 62 16.10 16.24 -7.03
C GLU A 62 16.94 16.84 -5.90
N ILE A 63 17.12 16.15 -4.77
CA ILE A 63 18.03 16.56 -3.68
C ILE A 63 19.45 16.06 -3.96
N VAL A 64 19.58 14.87 -4.57
CA VAL A 64 20.86 14.23 -4.90
C VAL A 64 21.62 14.96 -6.01
N ASP A 65 20.88 15.62 -6.91
CA ASP A 65 21.39 16.30 -8.10
C ASP A 65 21.49 17.84 -7.93
N PHE A 66 21.17 18.39 -6.74
CA PHE A 66 21.13 19.84 -6.50
C PHE A 66 22.38 20.39 -5.80
N ASP A 67 22.79 21.61 -6.18
CA ASP A 67 24.04 22.26 -5.72
C ASP A 67 23.82 23.63 -5.03
N GLY A 68 22.58 23.98 -4.66
CA GLY A 68 22.31 25.18 -3.85
C GLY A 68 20.94 25.83 -4.02
N THR A 69 20.39 26.29 -2.89
CA THR A 69 19.07 26.91 -2.64
C THR A 69 17.84 25.97 -2.68
N ASN A 70 16.96 26.06 -1.67
CA ASN A 70 15.72 25.27 -1.48
C ASN A 70 15.88 23.78 -1.05
N GLN A 71 17.04 23.38 -0.55
CA GLN A 71 17.25 22.01 -0.03
C GLN A 71 16.32 21.68 1.16
N GLU A 72 16.13 22.62 2.08
CA GLU A 72 15.22 22.44 3.22
C GLU A 72 13.76 22.23 2.78
N GLU A 73 13.28 23.02 1.81
CA GLU A 73 11.93 22.88 1.25
C GLU A 73 11.73 21.50 0.60
N LYS A 74 12.72 21.03 -0.18
CA LYS A 74 12.68 19.70 -0.79
C LYS A 74 12.68 18.58 0.25
N ILE A 75 13.46 18.72 1.33
CA ILE A 75 13.46 17.77 2.45
C ILE A 75 12.10 17.77 3.16
N GLN A 76 11.50 18.94 3.40
CA GLN A 76 10.17 19.03 3.99
C GLN A 76 9.10 18.36 3.12
N LEU A 77 9.14 18.57 1.80
CA LEU A 77 8.24 17.90 0.86
C LEU A 77 8.42 16.38 0.86
N LEU A 78 9.68 15.90 0.91
CA LEU A 78 10.01 14.48 1.02
C LEU A 78 9.42 13.87 2.29
N ILE A 79 9.66 14.50 3.44
CA ILE A 79 9.13 14.07 4.75
C ILE A 79 7.60 14.09 4.76
N ASN A 80 6.97 15.11 4.16
CA ASN A 80 5.52 15.21 4.09
C ASN A 80 4.90 14.09 3.22
N ASN A 81 5.51 13.78 2.07
CA ASN A 81 5.06 12.70 1.21
C ASN A 81 5.23 11.34 1.89
N LEU A 82 6.36 11.10 2.57
CA LEU A 82 6.60 9.90 3.36
C LEU A 82 5.61 9.76 4.53
N THR A 83 5.40 10.84 5.29
CA THR A 83 4.45 10.86 6.40
C THR A 83 3.04 10.54 5.90
N THR A 84 2.64 11.12 4.76
CA THR A 84 1.33 10.82 4.17
C THR A 84 1.23 9.38 3.69
N TYR A 85 2.28 8.85 3.06
CA TYR A 85 2.36 7.45 2.67
C TYR A 85 2.16 6.52 3.87
N PHE A 86 2.91 6.72 4.95
CA PHE A 86 2.80 5.91 6.17
C PHE A 86 1.45 6.06 6.87
N LYS A 87 0.86 7.26 6.89
CA LYS A 87 -0.49 7.45 7.45
C LYS A 87 -1.53 6.64 6.69
N ILE A 88 -1.52 6.69 5.36
CA ILE A 88 -2.51 5.94 4.56
C ILE A 88 -2.24 4.43 4.67
N GLN A 89 -0.97 4.00 4.60
CA GLN A 89 -0.62 2.59 4.80
C GLN A 89 -1.03 2.09 6.18
N GLY A 90 -0.84 2.86 7.24
CA GLY A 90 -1.28 2.51 8.58
C GLY A 90 -2.80 2.30 8.67
N VAL A 91 -3.58 3.20 8.07
CA VAL A 91 -5.05 3.06 8.00
C VAL A 91 -5.45 1.82 7.20
N LEU A 92 -4.87 1.61 6.01
CA LEU A 92 -5.13 0.44 5.19
C LEU A 92 -4.76 -0.86 5.90
N PHE A 93 -3.67 -0.87 6.67
CA PHE A 93 -3.23 -2.02 7.44
C PHE A 93 -4.22 -2.37 8.56
N ILE A 94 -4.72 -1.36 9.28
CA ILE A 94 -5.78 -1.54 10.30
C ILE A 94 -7.05 -2.13 9.66
N ILE A 95 -7.48 -1.58 8.53
CA ILE A 95 -8.63 -2.11 7.77
C ILE A 95 -8.37 -3.56 7.34
N GLY A 96 -7.18 -3.85 6.82
CA GLY A 96 -6.77 -5.19 6.41
C GLY A 96 -6.80 -6.21 7.54
N ILE A 97 -6.33 -5.83 8.74
CA ILE A 97 -6.41 -6.67 9.94
C ILE A 97 -7.87 -6.94 10.30
N ALA A 98 -8.75 -5.93 10.28
CA ALA A 98 -10.16 -6.11 10.61
C ALA A 98 -10.83 -7.10 9.64
N PHE A 99 -10.61 -6.95 8.33
CA PHE A 99 -11.11 -7.89 7.33
C PHE A 99 -10.55 -9.30 7.52
N PHE A 100 -9.25 -9.42 7.80
CA PHE A 100 -8.62 -10.71 8.06
C PHE A 100 -9.25 -11.43 9.25
N ILE A 101 -9.49 -10.72 10.37
CA ILE A 101 -10.13 -11.29 11.56
C ILE A 101 -11.55 -11.78 11.23
N ILE A 102 -12.35 -10.98 10.52
CA ILE A 102 -13.71 -11.36 10.14
C ILE A 102 -13.69 -12.62 9.27
N MET A 103 -12.86 -12.64 8.23
CA MET A 103 -12.75 -13.78 7.31
C MET A 103 -12.19 -15.03 8.01
N PHE A 104 -11.28 -14.85 8.97
CA PHE A 104 -10.74 -15.95 9.77
C PHE A 104 -11.83 -16.60 10.64
N ILE A 105 -12.66 -15.80 11.32
CA ILE A 105 -13.79 -16.30 12.12
C ILE A 105 -14.81 -17.03 11.22
N ILE A 106 -15.17 -16.44 10.08
CA ILE A 106 -16.08 -17.07 9.11
C ILE A 106 -15.51 -18.39 8.60
N GLY A 107 -14.21 -18.42 8.29
CA GLY A 107 -13.52 -19.62 7.81
C GLY A 107 -13.55 -20.76 8.82
N ILE A 108 -13.29 -20.47 10.11
CA ILE A 108 -13.40 -21.46 11.19
C ILE A 108 -14.85 -21.95 11.33
N ALA A 109 -15.82 -21.03 11.35
CA ALA A 109 -17.22 -21.39 11.50
C ALA A 109 -17.73 -22.25 10.33
N ALA A 110 -17.38 -21.89 9.09
CA ALA A 110 -17.75 -22.63 7.89
C ALA A 110 -17.08 -24.02 7.85
N GLY A 111 -15.78 -24.10 8.21
CA GLY A 111 -15.06 -25.37 8.30
C GLY A 111 -15.64 -26.30 9.37
N GLY A 112 -15.90 -25.76 10.56
CA GLY A 112 -16.54 -26.50 11.65
C GLY A 112 -17.95 -26.99 11.29
N PHE A 113 -18.77 -26.12 10.66
CA PHE A 113 -20.08 -26.49 10.16
C PHE A 113 -20.01 -27.58 9.08
N SER A 114 -19.06 -27.50 8.16
CA SER A 114 -18.86 -28.53 7.12
C SER A 114 -18.51 -29.89 7.71
N MET A 115 -17.64 -29.94 8.73
CA MET A 115 -17.30 -31.18 9.43
C MET A 115 -18.51 -31.76 10.17
N LEU A 116 -19.29 -30.91 10.85
CA LEU A 116 -20.50 -31.31 11.57
C LEU A 116 -21.55 -31.86 10.60
N ASN A 117 -21.78 -31.20 9.47
CA ASN A 117 -22.73 -31.64 8.44
C ASN A 117 -22.36 -33.01 7.85
N ASN A 118 -21.07 -33.22 7.53
CA ASN A 118 -20.58 -34.51 7.03
C ASN A 118 -20.72 -35.64 8.07
N SER A 119 -20.65 -35.32 9.36
CA SER A 119 -20.88 -36.31 10.42
C SER A 119 -22.36 -36.69 10.62
N MET A 120 -23.31 -35.82 10.22
CA MET A 120 -24.75 -36.10 10.32
C MET A 120 -25.33 -36.75 9.07
N HIS A 121 -24.72 -36.53 7.89
CA HIS A 121 -25.15 -37.11 6.62
C HIS A 121 -23.96 -37.80 5.91
N PRO A 122 -23.58 -39.03 6.32
CA PRO A 122 -22.38 -39.71 5.84
C PRO A 122 -22.52 -40.42 4.46
N PHE A 123 -23.47 -40.04 3.61
CA PHE A 123 -23.73 -40.70 2.32
C PHE A 123 -23.77 -39.73 1.15
#